data_AF-A0AAQ4E1P3-F1
#
_entry.id   AF-A0AAQ4E1P3-F1
#
_cell.length_a   1.000
_cell.length_b   1.000
_cell.length_c   1.000
_cell.angle_alpha   90.00
_cell.angle_beta   90.00
_cell.angle_gamma   90.00
#
_symmetry.space_group_name_H-M   'P 1'
#
loop_
_entity.id
_entity.type
_entity.pdbx_description
1 polymer ?
#
loop_
_entity_poly.entity_id
_entity_poly.type
_entity_poly.pdbx_seq_one_letter_code
_entity_poly.pdbx_strand_id
1 'polypeptide(L)'
;MSNTEQETDYASLFMSINDKLEQLMTLKCTVENIEQSVQTMSDQYDTILQHITRQDKDIAELRKRVDAIESREPLLDSEQIMKDINDLEWQSRKLNLEFHGISESENEDLLSKVNAVTRK
;
A
#
# COMPACT_ATOMS: atom_id res chain seq x y z
N MET A 1 29.27 52.40 -64.41
CA MET A 1 28.60 51.20 -63.88
C MET A 1 27.33 51.03 -64.68
N SER A 2 27.15 49.87 -65.28
CA SER A 2 26.06 49.59 -66.24
C SER A 2 24.78 49.20 -65.48
N ASN A 3 23.59 49.54 -65.99
CA ASN A 3 22.30 49.19 -65.37
C ASN A 3 22.18 47.69 -65.03
N THR A 4 22.83 46.83 -65.81
CA THR A 4 22.90 45.38 -65.60
C THR A 4 23.64 44.96 -64.33
N GLU A 5 24.67 45.70 -63.88
CA GLU A 5 25.38 45.40 -62.63
C GLU A 5 24.51 45.72 -61.40
N GLN A 6 23.71 46.79 -61.49
CA GLN A 6 22.76 47.17 -60.44
C GLN A 6 21.62 46.15 -60.33
N GLU A 7 21.06 45.69 -61.44
CA GLU A 7 20.02 44.64 -61.44
C GLU A 7 20.52 43.32 -60.85
N THR A 8 21.77 42.93 -61.12
CA THR A 8 22.37 41.74 -60.51
C THR A 8 22.58 41.88 -59.00
N ASP A 9 22.89 43.09 -58.52
CA ASP A 9 23.08 43.36 -57.09
C ASP A 9 21.74 43.27 -56.32
N TYR A 10 20.67 43.86 -56.89
CA TYR A 10 19.31 43.74 -56.31
C TYR A 10 18.80 42.30 -56.29
N ALA A 11 19.08 41.51 -57.32
CA ALA A 11 18.72 40.10 -57.34
C ALA A 11 19.44 39.31 -56.24
N SER A 12 20.73 39.58 -56.01
CA SER A 12 21.50 38.93 -54.95
C SER A 12 20.98 39.29 -53.54
N LEU A 13 20.61 40.56 -53.34
CA LEU A 13 20.03 41.04 -52.09
C LEU A 13 18.67 40.38 -51.82
N PHE A 14 17.83 40.27 -52.86
CA PHE A 14 16.51 39.63 -52.75
C PHE A 14 16.64 38.14 -52.40
N MET A 15 17.59 37.42 -53.02
CA MET A 15 17.89 36.02 -52.67
C MET A 15 18.34 35.90 -51.21
N SER A 16 19.24 36.76 -50.74
CA SER A 16 19.69 36.74 -49.33
C SER A 16 18.56 37.03 -48.34
N ILE A 17 17.65 37.95 -48.68
CA ILE A 17 16.46 38.23 -47.87
C ILE A 17 15.56 37.00 -47.81
N ASN A 18 15.34 36.31 -48.93
CA ASN A 18 14.50 35.12 -48.98
C ASN A 18 15.08 33.98 -48.14
N ASP A 19 16.39 33.73 -48.23
CA ASP A 19 17.08 32.73 -47.40
C ASP A 19 16.95 33.02 -45.90
N LYS A 20 17.08 34.30 -45.50
CA LYS A 20 16.88 34.72 -44.10
C LYS A 20 15.43 34.53 -43.66
N LEU A 21 14.47 34.73 -44.56
CA LEU A 21 13.05 34.55 -44.28
C LEU A 21 12.73 33.06 -44.07
N GLU A 22 13.31 32.16 -44.87
CA GLU A 22 13.20 30.71 -44.66
C GLU A 22 13.82 30.26 -43.33
N GLN A 23 14.99 30.81 -42.98
CA GLN A 23 15.62 30.55 -41.68
C GLN A 23 14.74 31.01 -40.51
N LEU A 24 14.12 32.20 -40.63
CA LEU A 24 13.17 32.70 -39.62
C LEU A 24 11.94 31.82 -39.49
N MET A 25 11.39 31.31 -40.60
CA MET A 25 10.25 30.39 -40.58
C MET A 25 10.61 29.05 -39.92
N THR A 26 11.82 28.55 -40.18
CA THR A 26 12.33 27.33 -39.55
C THR A 26 12.55 27.52 -38.04
N LEU A 27 13.10 28.67 -37.64
CA LEU A 27 13.29 29.02 -36.24
C LEU A 27 11.95 29.15 -35.52
N LYS A 28 10.97 29.83 -36.14
CA LYS A 28 9.61 29.94 -35.61
C LYS A 28 9.00 28.56 -35.33
N CYS A 29 9.04 27.66 -36.30
CA CYS A 29 8.53 26.29 -36.13
C CYS A 29 9.24 25.55 -34.99
N THR A 30 10.56 25.73 -34.86
CA THR A 30 11.33 25.14 -33.76
C THR A 30 10.90 25.68 -32.39
N VAL A 31 10.67 27.00 -32.29
CA VAL A 31 10.19 27.63 -31.06
C VAL A 31 8.79 27.12 -30.68
N GLU A 32 7.86 27.04 -31.64
CA GLU A 32 6.51 26.50 -31.41
C GLU A 32 6.56 25.05 -30.89
N ASN A 33 7.43 24.21 -31.44
CA ASN A 33 7.62 22.84 -30.98
C ASN A 33 8.22 22.76 -29.56
N ILE A 34 9.13 23.67 -29.22
CA ILE A 34 9.70 23.77 -27.86
C ILE A 34 8.61 24.19 -26.88
N GLU A 35 7.82 25.22 -27.21
CA GLU A 35 6.70 25.69 -26.38
C GLU A 35 5.71 24.55 -26.09
N GLN A 36 5.36 23.77 -27.12
CA GLN A 36 4.47 22.62 -26.95
C GLN A 36 5.08 21.53 -26.07
N SER A 37 6.38 21.27 -26.22
CA SER A 37 7.10 20.30 -25.40
C SER A 37 7.17 20.74 -23.93
N VAL A 38 7.43 22.03 -23.68
CA VAL A 38 7.46 22.62 -22.34
C VAL A 38 6.08 22.56 -21.69
N GLN A 39 5.01 22.89 -22.44
CA GLN A 39 3.65 22.78 -21.92
C GLN A 39 3.30 21.34 -21.53
N THR A 40 3.62 20.38 -22.41
CA THR A 40 3.40 18.95 -22.13
C THR A 40 4.16 18.51 -20.87
N MET A 41 5.41 18.96 -20.72
CA MET A 41 6.22 18.66 -19.54
C MET A 41 5.62 19.28 -18.28
N SER A 42 5.14 20.53 -18.34
CA SER A 42 4.46 21.20 -17.23
C SER A 42 3.23 20.42 -16.76
N ASP A 43 2.37 19.99 -17.69
CA ASP A 43 1.16 19.24 -17.38
C ASP A 43 1.49 17.88 -16.73
N GLN A 44 2.57 17.23 -17.18
CA GLN A 44 3.08 15.99 -16.57
C GLN A 44 3.61 16.23 -15.16
N TYR A 45 4.35 17.31 -14.94
CA TYR A 45 4.84 17.68 -13.60
C TYR A 45 3.69 17.92 -12.63
N ASP A 46 2.66 18.66 -13.02
CA ASP A 46 1.48 18.90 -12.18
C ASP A 46 0.77 17.60 -11.83
N THR A 47 0.65 16.68 -12.79
CA THR A 47 0.08 15.35 -12.57
C THR A 47 0.90 14.54 -11.57
N ILE A 48 2.23 14.51 -11.71
CA ILE A 48 3.13 13.83 -10.79
C ILE A 48 3.01 14.43 -9.38
N LEU A 49 2.95 15.75 -9.27
CA LEU A 49 2.82 16.44 -7.99
C LEU A 49 1.51 16.07 -7.27
N GLN A 50 0.40 15.96 -8.02
CA GLN A 50 -0.87 15.48 -7.49
C GLN A 50 -0.78 14.02 -6.99
N HIS A 51 -0.10 13.15 -7.75
CA HIS A 51 0.11 11.76 -7.33
C HIS A 51 0.96 11.66 -6.06
N ILE A 52 2.06 12.41 -5.95
CA ILE A 52 2.91 12.42 -4.76
C ILE A 52 2.11 12.92 -3.55
N THR A 53 1.37 14.03 -3.70
CA THR A 53 0.54 14.58 -2.62
C THR A 53 -0.51 13.57 -2.13
N ARG A 54 -1.07 12.77 -3.04
CA ARG A 54 -2.00 11.70 -2.68
C ARG A 54 -1.29 10.55 -1.96
N GLN A 55 -0.15 10.11 -2.46
CA GLN A 55 0.65 9.06 -1.83
C GLN A 55 1.08 9.43 -0.41
N ASP A 56 1.47 10.68 -0.17
CA ASP A 56 1.82 11.17 1.17
C ASP A 56 0.65 11.05 2.16
N LYS A 57 -0.57 11.33 1.70
CA LYS A 57 -1.79 11.14 2.50
C LYS A 57 -2.05 9.66 2.79
N ASP A 58 -1.95 8.81 1.77
CA ASP A 58 -2.16 7.37 1.91
C ASP A 58 -1.12 6.75 2.87
N ILE A 59 0.15 7.17 2.77
CA ILE A 59 1.23 6.74 3.68
C ILE A 59 0.95 7.20 5.11
N ALA A 60 0.50 8.44 5.31
CA ALA A 60 0.16 8.95 6.64
C ALA A 60 -1.01 8.15 7.27
N GLU A 61 -2.02 7.81 6.48
CA GLU A 61 -3.13 6.97 6.94
C GLU A 61 -2.68 5.55 7.27
N LEU A 62 -1.86 4.94 6.41
CA LEU A 62 -1.32 3.60 6.64
C LEU A 62 -0.47 3.55 7.90
N ARG A 63 0.40 4.54 8.13
CA ARG A 63 1.18 4.65 9.37
C ARG A 63 0.27 4.71 10.59
N LYS A 64 -0.77 5.55 10.56
CA LYS A 64 -1.75 5.63 11.66
C LYS A 64 -2.45 4.30 11.93
N ARG A 65 -2.78 3.54 10.87
CA ARG A 65 -3.40 2.21 11.00
C ARG A 65 -2.43 1.19 11.57
N VAL A 66 -1.17 1.22 11.15
CA VAL A 66 -0.10 0.36 11.70
C VAL A 66 0.10 0.69 13.17
N ASP A 67 0.27 1.96 13.53
CA ASP A 67 0.41 2.39 14.93
C ASP A 67 -0.80 1.95 15.78
N ALA A 68 -2.02 2.03 15.25
CA ALA A 68 -3.23 1.58 15.94
C ALA A 68 -3.29 0.04 16.13
N ILE A 69 -2.68 -0.73 15.24
CA ILE A 69 -2.58 -2.18 15.35
C ILE A 69 -1.45 -2.57 16.29
N GLU A 70 -0.29 -1.94 16.18
CA GLU A 70 0.88 -2.20 17.02
C GLU A 70 0.65 -1.75 18.47
N SER A 71 -0.11 -0.68 18.69
CA SER A 71 -0.52 -0.23 20.03
C SER A 71 -1.60 -1.10 20.67
N ARG A 72 -2.31 -1.92 19.90
CA ARG A 72 -3.14 -2.99 20.46
C ARG A 72 -2.20 -4.11 20.90
N GLU A 73 -1.89 -4.14 22.21
CA GLU A 73 -1.10 -5.22 22.81
C GLU A 73 -1.62 -6.60 22.36
N PRO A 74 -0.80 -7.45 21.73
CA PRO A 74 -1.24 -8.77 21.26
C PRO A 74 -1.40 -9.83 22.36
N LEU A 75 -1.23 -9.49 23.65
CA LEU A 75 -0.78 -10.48 24.64
C LEU A 75 -1.61 -10.57 25.93
N LEU A 76 -2.45 -9.57 26.24
CA LEU A 76 -3.30 -9.67 27.42
C LEU A 76 -4.41 -10.71 27.25
N ASP A 77 -4.88 -10.96 26.02
CA ASP A 77 -6.03 -11.83 25.80
C ASP A 77 -5.66 -13.30 25.97
N SER A 78 -4.52 -13.78 25.44
CA SER A 78 -4.23 -15.22 25.47
C SER A 78 -3.90 -15.76 26.86
N GLU A 79 -3.10 -15.04 27.66
CA GLU A 79 -2.78 -15.48 29.01
C GLU A 79 -3.99 -15.36 29.95
N GLN A 80 -4.77 -14.28 29.80
CA GLN A 80 -6.00 -14.10 30.58
C GLN A 80 -7.06 -15.14 30.20
N ILE A 81 -7.25 -15.42 28.91
CA ILE A 81 -8.16 -16.48 28.44
C ILE A 81 -7.70 -17.85 28.96
N MET A 82 -6.40 -18.15 28.93
CA MET A 82 -5.89 -19.43 29.44
C MET A 82 -6.13 -19.57 30.94
N LYS A 83 -5.97 -18.48 31.70
CA LYS A 83 -6.30 -18.43 33.12
C LYS A 83 -7.80 -18.66 33.36
N ASP A 84 -8.66 -17.98 32.60
CA ASP A 84 -10.11 -18.10 32.72
C ASP A 84 -10.59 -19.52 32.38
N ILE A 85 -9.99 -20.17 31.38
CA ILE A 85 -10.27 -21.58 31.03
C ILE A 85 -9.89 -22.51 32.20
N ASN A 86 -8.70 -22.34 32.77
CA ASN A 86 -8.25 -23.15 33.90
C ASN A 86 -9.15 -22.98 35.13
N ASP A 87 -9.56 -21.74 35.42
CA ASP A 87 -10.47 -21.44 36.52
C ASP A 87 -11.84 -22.10 36.30
N LEU A 88 -12.38 -22.03 35.07
CA LEU A 88 -13.63 -22.69 34.72
C LEU A 88 -13.54 -24.22 34.81
N GLU A 89 -12.46 -24.83 34.31
CA GLU A 89 -12.24 -26.28 34.44
C GLU A 89 -12.17 -26.71 35.90
N TRP A 90 -11.45 -25.94 36.73
CA TRP A 90 -11.34 -26.22 38.17
C TRP A 90 -12.70 -26.15 38.85
N GLN A 91 -13.49 -25.10 38.58
CA GLN A 91 -14.83 -24.97 39.16
C GLN A 91 -15.75 -26.11 38.72
N SER A 92 -15.69 -26.49 37.44
CA SER A 92 -16.48 -27.59 36.87
C SER A 92 -16.16 -28.92 37.54
N ARG A 93 -14.87 -29.20 37.80
CA ARG A 93 -14.41 -30.46 38.39
C ARG A 93 -14.33 -30.45 39.91
N LYS A 94 -14.69 -29.34 40.57
CA LYS A 94 -14.49 -29.12 42.01
C LYS A 94 -15.06 -30.21 42.92
N LEU A 95 -16.16 -30.84 42.53
CA LEU A 95 -16.83 -31.90 43.29
C LEU A 95 -16.66 -33.28 42.66
N ASN A 96 -15.86 -33.38 41.60
CA ASN A 96 -15.60 -34.66 40.95
C ASN A 96 -14.59 -35.44 41.79
N LEU A 97 -14.85 -36.74 41.94
CA LEU A 97 -13.92 -37.69 42.52
C LEU A 97 -13.42 -38.60 41.40
N GLU A 98 -12.11 -38.68 41.22
CA GLU A 98 -11.49 -39.59 40.26
C GLU A 98 -11.07 -40.88 40.97
N PHE A 99 -11.56 -42.00 40.46
CA PHE A 99 -11.23 -43.33 40.98
C PHE A 99 -10.28 -44.02 40.01
N HIS A 100 -9.12 -44.44 40.51
CA HIS A 100 -8.11 -45.15 39.74
C HIS A 100 -7.95 -46.59 40.23
N GLY A 101 -7.48 -47.48 39.35
CA GLY A 101 -7.19 -48.87 39.71
C GLY A 101 -8.40 -49.79 39.89
N ILE A 102 -9.59 -49.37 39.43
CA ILE A 102 -10.77 -50.24 39.35
C ILE A 102 -10.67 -51.07 38.08
N SER A 103 -10.78 -52.40 38.19
CA SER A 103 -10.73 -53.29 37.03
C SER A 103 -11.97 -53.13 36.14
N GLU A 104 -11.73 -53.09 34.83
CA GLU A 104 -12.77 -53.05 33.81
C GLU A 104 -13.44 -54.42 33.62
N SER A 105 -14.74 -54.42 33.31
CA SER A 105 -15.59 -55.60 33.11
C SER A 105 -16.68 -55.33 32.08
N GLU A 106 -17.18 -56.35 31.39
CA GLU A 106 -18.26 -56.18 30.41
C GLU A 106 -19.61 -55.90 31.11
N ASN A 107 -20.43 -54.99 30.58
CA ASN A 107 -21.70 -54.53 31.17
C ASN A 107 -21.57 -53.97 32.60
N GLU A 108 -20.72 -52.95 32.78
CA GLU A 108 -20.46 -52.38 34.11
C GLU A 108 -21.65 -51.68 34.76
N ASP A 109 -21.86 -51.98 36.04
CA ASP A 109 -22.63 -51.12 36.94
C ASP A 109 -21.69 -50.27 37.80
N LEU A 110 -21.45 -49.04 37.33
CA LEU A 110 -20.58 -48.07 38.00
C LEU A 110 -21.11 -47.66 39.38
N LEU A 111 -22.43 -47.58 39.57
CA LEU A 111 -23.02 -47.21 40.85
C LEU A 111 -22.77 -48.30 41.90
N SER A 112 -22.92 -49.57 41.52
CA SER A 112 -22.61 -50.69 42.41
C SER A 112 -21.11 -50.74 42.76
N LYS A 113 -20.22 -50.51 41.79
CA LYS A 113 -18.77 -50.43 42.04
C LYS A 113 -18.42 -49.29 43.01
N VAL A 114 -18.97 -48.08 42.81
CA VAL A 114 -18.76 -46.94 43.72
C VAL A 114 -19.29 -47.25 45.13
N ASN A 115 -20.50 -47.80 45.24
CA ASN A 115 -21.10 -48.18 46.51
C ASN A 115 -20.25 -49.21 47.28
N ALA A 116 -19.64 -50.17 46.58
CA ALA A 116 -18.74 -51.15 47.19
C ALA A 116 -17.45 -50.51 47.75
N VAL A 117 -16.91 -49.49 47.07
CA VAL A 117 -15.72 -48.73 47.53
C VAL A 117 -16.05 -47.93 48.80
N THR A 118 -17.24 -47.33 48.88
CA THR A 118 -17.66 -46.54 50.06
C THR A 118 -18.04 -47.34 51.31
N ARG A 119 -18.20 -48.67 51.19
CA ARG A 119 -18.65 -49.56 52.28
C ARG A 119 -17.54 -50.39 52.92
N LYS A 120 -16.28 -50.16 52.53
CA LYS A 120 -15.11 -50.66 53.27
C LYS A 120 -14.85 -49.80 54.49
#